data_AF-A0AAW0M7K5-F1
#
_entry.id   AF-A0AAW0M7K5-F1
#
_cell.length_a   1.000
_cell.length_b   1.000
_cell.length_c   1.000
_cell.angle_alpha   90.00
_cell.angle_beta   90.00
_cell.angle_gamma   90.00
#
_symmetry.space_group_name_H-M   'P 1'
#
loop_
_entity.id
_entity.type
_entity.pdbx_description
1 polymer ?
#
loop_
_entity_poly.entity_id
_entity_poly.type
_entity_poly.pdbx_seq_one_letter_code
_entity_poly.pdbx_strand_id
1 'polypeptide(L)'
;MQALAGLSRVVAKRRRRSPADAVQAVVNLWDSRFEGVHCDVPCLARNHQDANSAAGELEDRLRALFADRVDRLTEGEEVKKWRKKLQSTLDEINGVSYLLGRPNNPGVCQQLCDKKKGLSAERDLIGKRLGEFKSAMNCIQAHLEGNKDEVEGVQVLKFGASFDWNRIYCLISRERRRLEDGLPIYAYRRDILQQIHLQQLEPSLDV
;
A
#
# COMPACT_ATOMS: atom_id res chain seq x y z
N MET A 1 -27.80 9.89 -5.58
CA MET A 1 -28.06 9.29 -6.90
C MET A 1 -26.79 8.62 -7.38
N GLN A 2 -26.91 7.35 -7.77
CA GLN A 2 -25.83 6.41 -8.06
C GLN A 2 -25.01 6.82 -9.29
N ALA A 3 -23.68 6.71 -9.19
CA ALA A 3 -22.83 6.51 -10.36
C ALA A 3 -22.32 5.07 -10.32
N LEU A 4 -23.04 4.18 -11.00
CA LEU A 4 -22.55 2.86 -11.38
C LEU A 4 -21.45 3.07 -12.43
N ALA A 5 -20.20 3.20 -12.00
CA ALA A 5 -19.07 3.08 -12.90
C ALA A 5 -18.96 1.60 -13.30
N GLY A 6 -19.58 1.25 -14.43
CA GLY A 6 -19.42 -0.05 -15.06
C GLY A 6 -17.95 -0.27 -15.39
N LEU A 7 -17.29 -1.16 -14.64
CA LEU A 7 -15.95 -1.64 -14.97
C LEU A 7 -16.03 -2.36 -16.32
N SER A 8 -15.56 -1.70 -17.38
CA SER A 8 -15.42 -2.33 -18.68
C SER A 8 -14.30 -3.38 -18.60
N ARG A 9 -14.64 -4.64 -18.90
CA ARG A 9 -13.65 -5.70 -19.06
C ARG A 9 -13.17 -5.66 -20.51
N VAL A 10 -11.88 -5.41 -20.70
CA VAL A 10 -11.27 -5.55 -22.02
C VAL A 10 -10.84 -6.99 -22.20
N VAL A 11 -11.54 -7.66 -23.12
CA VAL A 11 -11.19 -9.00 -23.55
C VAL A 11 -10.22 -8.88 -24.72
N ALA A 12 -9.00 -9.36 -24.55
CA ALA A 12 -8.04 -9.44 -25.64
C ALA A 12 -8.53 -10.47 -26.69
N LYS A 13 -9.20 -10.01 -27.74
CA LYS A 13 -9.65 -10.83 -28.88
C LYS A 13 -9.17 -10.17 -30.18
N ARG A 14 -7.97 -10.50 -30.65
CA ARG A 14 -7.51 -10.16 -32.01
C ARG A 14 -7.15 -11.43 -32.78
N ARG A 15 -7.67 -11.51 -34.01
CA ARG A 15 -7.52 -12.59 -34.99
C ARG A 15 -6.10 -13.18 -35.00
N ARG A 16 -6.00 -14.50 -34.78
CA ARG A 16 -4.81 -15.36 -34.89
C ARG A 16 -3.62 -14.94 -34.02
N ARG A 17 -3.71 -15.20 -32.72
CA ARG A 17 -2.59 -15.11 -31.78
C ARG A 17 -2.51 -16.40 -30.98
N SER A 18 -1.30 -16.93 -30.81
CA SER A 18 -1.06 -18.12 -29.99
C SER A 18 -1.53 -17.87 -28.55
N PRO A 19 -1.79 -18.92 -27.74
CA PRO A 19 -2.11 -18.75 -26.31
C PRO A 19 -1.08 -17.88 -25.57
N ALA A 20 0.21 -18.05 -25.87
CA ALA A 20 1.30 -17.25 -25.30
C ALA A 20 1.20 -15.75 -25.64
N ASP A 21 0.84 -15.41 -26.89
CA ASP A 21 0.65 -14.01 -27.29
C ASP A 21 -0.54 -13.36 -26.55
N ALA A 22 -1.58 -14.14 -26.26
CA ALA A 22 -2.74 -13.66 -25.51
C ALA A 22 -2.37 -13.41 -24.03
N VAL A 23 -1.62 -14.34 -23.42
CA VAL A 23 -1.08 -14.18 -22.05
C VAL A 23 -0.22 -12.92 -21.97
N GLN A 24 0.75 -12.77 -22.89
CA GLN A 24 1.61 -11.59 -22.95
C GLN A 24 0.81 -10.29 -23.08
N ALA A 25 -0.22 -10.28 -23.92
CA ALA A 25 -1.06 -9.09 -24.10
C ALA A 25 -1.79 -8.70 -22.81
N VAL A 26 -2.31 -9.67 -22.04
CA VAL A 26 -2.97 -9.41 -20.76
C VAL A 26 -1.97 -8.88 -19.73
N VAL A 27 -0.77 -9.46 -19.65
CA VAL A 27 0.30 -8.97 -18.76
C VAL A 27 0.67 -7.53 -19.09
N ASN A 28 0.87 -7.20 -20.37
CA ASN A 28 1.20 -5.83 -20.79
C ASN A 28 0.08 -4.83 -20.49
N LEU A 29 -1.19 -5.25 -20.62
CA LEU A 29 -2.32 -4.41 -20.23
C LEU A 29 -2.29 -4.13 -18.71
N TRP A 30 -2.05 -5.13 -17.87
CA TRP A 30 -1.90 -4.92 -16.43
C TRP A 30 -0.75 -3.97 -16.09
N ASP A 31 0.39 -4.12 -16.74
CA ASP A 31 1.54 -3.22 -16.54
C ASP A 31 1.17 -1.77 -16.92
N SER A 32 0.58 -1.56 -18.09
CA SER A 32 0.11 -0.24 -18.51
C SER A 32 -0.96 0.36 -17.59
N ARG A 33 -1.77 -0.49 -16.95
CA ARG A 33 -2.76 -0.08 -15.95
C ARG A 33 -2.09 0.44 -14.67
N PHE A 34 -0.97 -0.13 -14.27
CA PHE A 34 -0.17 0.39 -13.15
C PHE A 34 0.48 1.74 -13.47
N GLU A 35 0.72 2.03 -14.75
CA GLU A 35 1.14 3.33 -15.26
C GLU A 35 -0.02 4.31 -15.48
N GLY A 36 -1.27 3.89 -15.20
CA GLY A 36 -2.45 4.74 -15.33
C GLY A 36 -2.90 5.00 -16.77
N VAL A 37 -2.41 4.23 -17.75
CA VAL A 37 -2.75 4.38 -19.18
C VAL A 37 -4.23 4.08 -19.45
N HIS A 38 -4.83 3.17 -18.68
CA HIS A 38 -6.26 2.84 -18.76
C HIS A 38 -6.82 2.38 -17.41
N CYS A 39 -8.15 2.28 -17.29
CA CYS A 39 -8.83 1.79 -16.10
C CYS A 39 -9.45 0.38 -16.26
N ASP A 40 -9.41 -0.17 -17.48
CA ASP A 40 -9.99 -1.48 -17.80
C ASP A 40 -9.35 -2.61 -16.99
N VAL A 41 -10.14 -3.66 -16.72
CA VAL A 41 -9.68 -4.88 -16.05
C VAL A 41 -9.30 -5.91 -17.12
N PRO A 42 -8.00 -6.19 -17.35
CA PRO A 42 -7.57 -7.13 -18.35
C PRO A 42 -7.91 -8.57 -17.94
N CYS A 43 -8.48 -9.34 -18.86
CA CYS A 43 -8.73 -10.77 -18.65
C CYS A 43 -8.53 -11.59 -19.93
N LEU A 44 -8.15 -12.86 -19.76
CA LEU A 44 -8.16 -13.83 -20.86
C LEU A 44 -9.58 -14.31 -21.15
N ALA A 45 -9.94 -14.36 -22.43
CA ALA A 45 -11.14 -15.05 -22.87
C ALA A 45 -10.98 -16.55 -22.63
N ARG A 46 -11.95 -17.20 -21.98
CA ARG A 46 -12.01 -18.66 -21.88
C ARG A 46 -12.44 -19.23 -23.24
N ASN A 47 -11.48 -19.67 -24.04
CA ASN A 47 -11.72 -20.49 -25.24
C ASN A 47 -10.99 -21.85 -25.05
N HIS A 48 -11.62 -22.94 -25.52
CA HIS A 48 -11.35 -24.35 -25.14
C HIS A 48 -9.95 -24.93 -25.43
N GLN A 49 -9.73 -26.12 -24.83
CA GLN A 49 -8.63 -27.09 -24.87
C GLN A 49 -7.30 -26.68 -24.22
N ASP A 50 -6.72 -25.52 -24.56
CA ASP A 50 -5.43 -25.07 -23.98
C ASP A 50 -5.59 -24.11 -22.79
N ALA A 51 -6.84 -23.90 -22.35
CA ALA A 51 -7.22 -22.91 -21.35
C ALA A 51 -6.55 -23.10 -19.98
N ASN A 52 -6.26 -24.35 -19.59
CA ASN A 52 -5.70 -24.64 -18.27
C ASN A 52 -4.21 -24.28 -18.18
N SER A 53 -3.41 -24.62 -19.21
CA SER A 53 -1.99 -24.27 -19.25
C SER A 53 -1.80 -22.75 -19.40
N ALA A 54 -2.57 -22.10 -20.28
CA ALA A 54 -2.53 -20.65 -20.43
C ALA A 54 -3.00 -19.89 -19.19
N ALA A 55 -3.94 -20.46 -18.41
CA ALA A 55 -4.38 -19.86 -17.15
C ALA A 55 -3.30 -19.94 -16.06
N GLY A 56 -2.63 -21.09 -15.93
CA GLY A 56 -1.51 -21.24 -15.00
C GLY A 56 -0.33 -20.32 -15.35
N GLU A 57 0.08 -20.29 -16.62
CA GLU A 57 1.13 -19.37 -17.08
C GLU A 57 0.76 -17.91 -16.82
N LEU A 58 -0.49 -17.52 -17.09
CA LEU A 58 -0.95 -16.16 -16.80
C LEU A 58 -0.85 -15.86 -15.30
N GLU A 59 -1.32 -16.75 -14.44
CA GLU A 59 -1.28 -16.58 -12.99
C GLU A 59 0.16 -16.37 -12.50
N ASP A 60 1.10 -17.22 -12.93
CA ASP A 60 2.52 -17.10 -12.57
C ASP A 60 3.12 -15.76 -13.01
N ARG A 61 2.81 -15.33 -14.24
CA ARG A 61 3.30 -14.07 -14.80
C ARG A 61 2.69 -12.84 -14.15
N LEU A 62 1.40 -12.89 -13.81
CA LEU A 62 0.74 -11.81 -13.09
C LEU A 62 1.25 -11.73 -11.65
N ARG A 63 1.49 -12.86 -10.98
CA ARG A 63 2.12 -12.89 -9.66
C ARG A 63 3.48 -12.19 -9.70
N ALA A 64 4.33 -12.55 -10.66
CA ALA A 64 5.65 -11.93 -10.83
C ALA A 64 5.55 -10.42 -11.11
N LEU A 65 4.66 -10.01 -12.03
CA LEU A 65 4.42 -8.60 -12.34
C LEU A 65 3.97 -7.80 -11.11
N PHE A 66 3.00 -8.32 -10.37
CA PHE A 66 2.47 -7.64 -9.19
C PHE A 66 3.49 -7.59 -8.05
N ALA A 67 4.28 -8.64 -7.86
CA ALA A 67 5.36 -8.66 -6.86
C ALA A 67 6.43 -7.62 -7.19
N ASP A 68 6.95 -7.59 -8.42
CA ASP A 68 7.89 -6.55 -8.89
C ASP A 68 7.31 -5.14 -8.68
N ARG A 69 6.00 -4.96 -8.93
CA ARG A 69 5.37 -3.66 -8.71
C ARG A 69 5.32 -3.27 -7.24
N VAL A 70 5.03 -4.21 -6.35
CA VAL A 70 5.04 -3.97 -4.90
C VAL A 70 6.45 -3.59 -4.44
N ASP A 71 7.47 -4.35 -4.86
CA ASP A 71 8.87 -4.08 -4.52
C ASP A 71 9.28 -2.66 -4.95
N ARG A 72 9.04 -2.29 -6.21
CA ARG A 72 9.33 -0.94 -6.72
C ARG A 72 8.61 0.16 -5.95
N LEU A 73 7.40 -0.10 -5.47
CA LEU A 73 6.65 0.88 -4.68
C LEU A 73 7.22 1.05 -3.27
N THR A 74 7.78 0.00 -2.66
CA THR A 74 8.42 0.11 -1.33
C THR A 74 9.66 1.00 -1.33
N GLU A 75 10.27 1.21 -2.49
CA GLU A 75 11.39 2.14 -2.71
C GLU A 75 11.04 3.29 -3.65
N GLY A 76 9.75 3.49 -3.95
CA GLY A 76 9.28 4.47 -4.92
C GLY A 76 9.39 5.91 -4.44
N GLU A 77 9.09 6.84 -5.35
CA GLU A 77 9.25 8.28 -5.12
C GLU A 77 8.47 8.81 -3.91
N GLU A 78 7.25 8.32 -3.67
CA GLU A 78 6.47 8.72 -2.48
C GLU A 78 7.15 8.30 -1.18
N VAL A 79 7.74 7.09 -1.12
CA VAL A 79 8.49 6.64 0.06
C VAL A 79 9.75 7.48 0.25
N LYS A 80 10.48 7.75 -0.84
CA LYS A 80 11.68 8.62 -0.81
C LYS A 80 11.34 10.02 -0.32
N LYS A 81 10.24 10.62 -0.79
CA LYS A 81 9.74 11.94 -0.35
C LYS A 81 9.49 11.96 1.16
N TRP A 82 8.81 10.95 1.70
CA TRP A 82 8.58 10.84 3.14
C TRP A 82 9.85 10.58 3.95
N ARG A 83 10.77 9.74 3.46
CA ARG A 83 12.09 9.52 4.09
C ARG A 83 12.93 10.80 4.12
N LYS A 84 12.93 11.57 3.03
CA LYS A 84 13.60 12.88 2.98
C LYS A 84 12.99 13.84 4.00
N LYS A 85 11.67 13.92 4.07
CA LYS A 85 10.97 14.75 5.08
C LYS A 85 11.33 14.31 6.50
N LEU A 86 11.33 13.01 6.77
CA LEU A 86 11.72 12.44 8.06
C LEU A 86 13.14 12.86 8.45
N GLN A 87 14.10 12.76 7.52
CA GLN A 87 15.47 13.18 7.76
C GLN A 87 15.57 14.69 8.06
N SER A 88 14.89 15.53 7.26
CA SER A 88 14.86 16.97 7.51
C SER A 88 14.27 17.32 8.89
N THR A 89 13.20 16.63 9.31
CA THR A 89 12.64 16.81 10.66
C THR A 89 13.62 16.38 11.76
N LEU A 90 14.37 15.28 11.56
CA LEU A 90 15.41 14.85 12.51
C LEU A 90 16.55 15.86 12.61
N ASP A 91 17.01 16.39 11.48
CA ASP A 91 18.06 17.41 11.43
C ASP A 91 17.62 18.68 12.18
N GLU A 92 16.35 19.08 12.04
CA GLU A 92 15.79 20.22 12.76
C GLU A 92 15.67 19.95 14.27
N ILE A 93 15.26 18.74 14.69
CA ILE A 93 15.26 18.33 16.10
C ILE A 93 16.67 18.42 16.69
N ASN A 94 17.68 17.98 15.96
CA ASN A 94 19.08 18.07 16.38
C ASN A 94 19.52 19.53 16.52
N GLY A 95 19.16 20.39 15.56
CA GLY A 95 19.42 21.82 15.62
C GLY A 95 18.78 22.49 16.84
N VAL A 96 17.49 22.21 17.11
CA VAL A 96 16.79 22.74 18.29
C VAL A 96 17.40 22.20 19.59
N SER A 97 17.78 20.92 19.61
CA SER A 97 18.44 20.31 20.77
C SER A 97 19.80 20.95 21.07
N TYR A 98 20.56 21.28 20.03
CA TYR A 98 21.81 22.02 20.17
C TYR A 98 21.60 23.42 20.75
N LEU A 99 20.57 24.14 20.29
CA LEU A 99 20.22 25.46 20.83
C LEU A 99 19.78 25.38 22.30
N LEU A 100 19.00 24.37 22.67
CA LEU A 100 18.59 24.12 24.05
C LEU A 100 19.76 23.79 24.99
N GLY A 101 20.87 23.25 24.47
CA GLY A 101 22.09 22.99 25.24
C GLY A 101 22.88 24.25 25.61
N ARG A 102 22.49 25.42 25.10
CA ARG A 102 23.15 26.70 25.38
C ARG A 102 22.41 27.49 26.47
N PRO A 103 23.10 28.40 27.19
CA PRO A 103 22.43 29.35 28.07
C PRO A 103 21.43 30.21 27.27
N ASN A 104 20.15 30.10 27.61
CA ASN A 104 19.07 30.87 27.04
C ASN A 104 18.23 31.46 28.17
N ASN A 105 17.55 32.57 27.90
CA ASN A 105 16.55 33.07 28.85
C ASN A 105 15.34 32.10 28.91
N PRO A 106 14.56 32.11 30.01
CA PRO A 106 13.45 31.17 30.18
C PRO A 106 12.40 31.17 29.07
N GLY A 107 12.09 32.35 28.49
CA GLY A 107 11.13 32.47 27.39
C GLY A 107 11.60 31.78 26.10
N VAL A 108 12.88 31.94 25.75
CA VAL A 108 13.50 31.27 24.59
C VAL A 108 13.59 29.76 24.83
N CYS A 109 13.94 29.33 26.04
CA CYS A 109 13.92 27.90 26.40
C CYS A 109 12.54 27.29 26.17
N GLN A 110 11.49 27.95 26.64
CA GLN A 110 10.11 27.46 26.48
C GLN A 110 9.73 27.31 25.00
N GLN A 111 10.01 28.32 24.18
CA GLN A 111 9.74 28.28 22.74
C GLN A 111 10.49 27.14 22.03
N LEU A 112 11.76 26.93 22.38
CA LEU A 112 12.57 25.85 21.82
C LEU A 112 12.04 24.47 22.25
N CYS A 113 11.61 24.30 23.50
CA CYS A 113 10.98 23.08 23.99
C CYS A 113 9.68 22.77 23.24
N ASP A 114 8.80 23.76 23.06
CA ASP A 114 7.54 23.61 22.33
C ASP A 114 7.79 23.26 20.86
N LYS A 115 8.76 23.93 20.23
CA LYS A 115 9.20 23.61 18.85
C LYS A 115 9.68 22.16 18.76
N LYS A 116 10.57 21.72 19.67
CA LYS A 116 11.08 20.35 19.70
C LYS A 116 9.96 19.32 19.89
N LYS A 117 8.97 19.62 20.73
CA LYS A 117 7.79 18.77 20.93
C LYS A 117 6.98 18.62 19.64
N GLY A 118 6.70 19.73 18.94
CA GLY A 118 6.01 19.71 17.65
C GLY A 118 6.73 18.89 16.59
N LEU A 119 8.04 19.11 16.43
CA LEU A 119 8.87 18.34 15.50
C LEU A 119 8.94 16.86 15.86
N SER A 120 9.00 16.52 17.16
CA SER A 120 9.02 15.13 17.60
C SER A 120 7.71 14.42 17.23
N ALA A 121 6.57 15.09 17.43
CA ALA A 121 5.26 14.56 17.04
C ALA A 121 5.15 14.38 15.52
N GLU A 122 5.67 15.31 14.72
CA GLU A 122 5.70 15.18 13.27
C GLU A 122 6.58 14.00 12.82
N ARG A 123 7.77 13.86 13.40
CA ARG A 123 8.70 12.74 13.16
C ARG A 123 8.03 11.40 13.44
N ASP A 124 7.35 11.28 14.57
CA ASP A 124 6.63 10.06 14.95
C ASP A 124 5.48 9.76 13.99
N LEU A 125 4.72 10.79 13.58
CA LEU A 125 3.63 10.65 12.61
C LEU A 125 4.14 10.17 11.24
N ILE A 126 5.26 10.72 10.76
CA ILE A 126 5.88 10.28 9.49
C ILE A 126 6.37 8.84 9.59
N GLY A 127 7.05 8.48 10.69
CA GLY A 127 7.53 7.13 10.93
C GLY A 127 6.39 6.10 10.94
N LYS A 128 5.30 6.41 11.66
CA LYS A 128 4.09 5.57 11.68
C LYS A 128 3.46 5.42 10.29
N ARG A 129 3.36 6.51 9.53
CA ARG A 129 2.83 6.49 8.15
C ARG A 129 3.64 5.55 7.24
N LEU A 130 4.97 5.65 7.28
CA LEU A 130 5.85 4.77 6.53
C LEU A 130 5.71 3.30 6.97
N GLY A 131 5.56 3.07 8.28
CA GLY A 131 5.31 1.73 8.83
C GLY A 131 3.99 1.11 8.34
N GLU A 132 2.92 1.89 8.28
CA GLU A 132 1.62 1.44 7.77
C GLU A 132 1.65 1.07 6.29
N PHE A 133 2.37 1.86 5.49
CA PHE A 133 2.58 1.57 4.08
C PHE A 133 3.40 0.30 3.88
N LYS A 134 4.54 0.18 4.58
CA LYS A 134 5.40 -1.01 4.52
C LYS A 134 4.63 -2.27 4.94
N SER A 135 3.87 -2.20 6.03
CA SER A 135 3.05 -3.32 6.50
C SER A 135 2.00 -3.74 5.45
N ALA A 136 1.34 -2.78 4.79
CA ALA A 136 0.37 -3.10 3.74
C ALA A 136 1.01 -3.75 2.50
N MET A 137 2.17 -3.25 2.07
CA MET A 137 2.92 -3.83 0.94
C MET A 137 3.39 -5.24 1.28
N ASN A 138 3.95 -5.47 2.48
CA ASN A 138 4.34 -6.80 2.95
C ASN A 138 3.15 -7.78 2.98
N CYS A 139 1.96 -7.35 3.42
CA CYS A 139 0.75 -8.17 3.35
C CYS A 139 0.40 -8.59 1.91
N ILE A 140 0.53 -7.68 0.94
CA ILE A 140 0.27 -7.98 -0.47
C ILE A 140 1.32 -8.95 -1.01
N GLN A 141 2.59 -8.72 -0.70
CA GLN A 141 3.71 -9.55 -1.14
C GLN A 141 3.61 -10.98 -0.60
N ALA A 142 3.35 -11.13 0.70
CA ALA A 142 3.13 -12.43 1.33
C ALA A 142 1.95 -13.19 0.68
N HIS A 143 0.86 -12.48 0.35
CA HIS A 143 -0.26 -13.09 -0.36
C HIS A 143 0.13 -13.56 -1.77
N LEU A 144 0.92 -12.76 -2.51
CA LEU A 144 1.41 -13.11 -3.84
C LEU A 144 2.34 -14.34 -3.78
N GLU A 145 3.22 -14.42 -2.79
CA GLU A 145 4.18 -15.54 -2.61
C GLU A 145 3.52 -16.83 -2.09
N GLY A 146 2.29 -16.75 -1.59
CA GLY A 146 1.60 -17.89 -0.97
C GLY A 146 1.89 -18.06 0.52
N ASN A 147 2.63 -17.13 1.13
CA ASN A 147 3.00 -17.11 2.54
C ASN A 147 1.88 -16.46 3.37
N LYS A 148 0.84 -17.23 3.72
CA LYS A 148 -0.35 -16.68 4.43
C LYS A 148 -0.11 -16.38 5.92
N ASP A 149 0.95 -16.93 6.51
CA ASP A 149 1.10 -17.04 7.97
C ASP A 149 2.19 -16.15 8.59
N GLU A 150 2.88 -15.29 7.82
CA GLU A 150 4.09 -14.59 8.30
C GLU A 150 3.96 -13.06 8.41
N VAL A 151 2.76 -12.52 8.66
CA VAL A 151 2.64 -11.09 8.97
C VAL A 151 2.29 -10.90 10.44
N GLU A 152 3.30 -10.59 11.24
CA GLU A 152 3.19 -10.29 12.66
C GLU A 152 2.28 -9.05 12.90
N GLY A 153 1.24 -9.22 13.73
CA GLY A 153 0.31 -8.16 14.15
C GLY A 153 -1.06 -8.14 13.47
N VAL A 154 -1.80 -7.04 13.65
CA VAL A 154 -3.17 -6.88 13.09
C VAL A 154 -3.10 -6.79 11.56
N GLN A 155 -3.56 -7.85 10.87
CA GLN A 155 -3.67 -7.86 9.41
C GLN A 155 -4.70 -6.84 8.94
N VAL A 156 -4.22 -5.77 8.30
CA VAL A 156 -5.08 -4.72 7.75
C VAL A 156 -5.69 -5.11 6.40
N LEU A 157 -5.03 -6.03 5.69
CA LEU A 157 -5.47 -6.53 4.40
C LEU A 157 -5.82 -8.00 4.54
N LYS A 158 -7.03 -8.35 4.10
CA LYS A 158 -7.49 -9.75 4.03
C LYS A 158 -7.63 -10.15 2.58
N PHE A 159 -7.07 -11.31 2.25
CA PHE A 159 -7.12 -11.91 0.93
C PHE A 159 -7.89 -13.24 0.96
N GLY A 160 -8.50 -13.59 -0.17
CA GLY A 160 -9.14 -14.89 -0.35
C GLY A 160 -8.13 -15.98 -0.68
N ALA A 161 -8.61 -17.20 -0.89
CA ALA A 161 -7.77 -18.31 -1.32
C ALA A 161 -7.28 -18.16 -2.77
N SER A 162 -8.06 -17.49 -3.62
CA SER A 162 -7.76 -17.25 -5.04
C SER A 162 -7.30 -15.81 -5.30
N PHE A 163 -6.48 -15.61 -6.34
CA PHE A 163 -6.07 -14.29 -6.78
C PHE A 163 -7.19 -13.53 -7.50
N ASP A 164 -7.70 -12.48 -6.85
CA ASP A 164 -8.48 -11.42 -7.51
C ASP A 164 -7.54 -10.27 -7.86
N TRP A 165 -6.97 -10.32 -9.07
CA TRP A 165 -6.00 -9.33 -9.56
C TRP A 165 -6.51 -7.90 -9.51
N ASN A 166 -7.81 -7.69 -9.77
CA ASN A 166 -8.40 -6.35 -9.70
C ASN A 166 -8.48 -5.85 -8.27
N ARG A 167 -8.87 -6.70 -7.33
CA ARG A 167 -8.84 -6.36 -5.91
C ARG A 167 -7.43 -6.05 -5.43
N ILE A 168 -6.44 -6.86 -5.80
CA ILE A 168 -5.04 -6.63 -5.42
C ILE A 168 -4.55 -5.30 -5.99
N TYR A 169 -4.81 -5.01 -7.27
CA TYR A 169 -4.47 -3.74 -7.91
C TYR A 169 -5.09 -2.54 -7.17
N CYS A 170 -6.37 -2.64 -6.82
CA CYS A 170 -7.07 -1.60 -6.08
C CYS A 170 -6.46 -1.37 -4.69
N LEU A 171 -6.05 -2.45 -4.00
CA LEU A 171 -5.37 -2.34 -2.70
C LEU A 171 -4.01 -1.64 -2.85
N ILE A 172 -3.17 -2.07 -3.79
CA ILE A 172 -1.87 -1.42 -4.08
C ILE A 172 -2.07 0.08 -4.35
N SER A 173 -2.99 0.40 -5.27
CA SER A 173 -3.27 1.78 -5.68
C SER A 173 -3.79 2.63 -4.52
N ARG A 174 -4.67 2.07 -3.69
CA ARG A 174 -5.23 2.75 -2.53
C ARG A 174 -4.16 3.07 -1.49
N GLU A 175 -3.28 2.11 -1.20
CA GLU A 175 -2.21 2.30 -0.22
C GLU A 175 -1.16 3.30 -0.72
N ARG A 176 -0.84 3.28 -2.02
CA ARG A 176 -0.01 4.32 -2.64
C ARG A 176 -0.61 5.71 -2.47
N ARG A 177 -1.90 5.89 -2.80
CA ARG A 177 -2.59 7.18 -2.66
C ARG A 177 -2.67 7.64 -1.20
N ARG A 178 -2.93 6.75 -0.25
CA ARG A 178 -2.94 7.08 1.18
C ARG A 178 -1.59 7.61 1.67
N LEU A 179 -0.50 7.05 1.16
CA LEU A 179 0.84 7.56 1.43
C LEU A 179 1.04 8.93 0.77
N GLU A 180 0.67 9.09 -0.50
CA GLU A 180 0.77 10.33 -1.29
C GLU A 180 -0.02 11.50 -0.66
N ASP A 181 -1.28 11.26 -0.30
CA ASP A 181 -2.19 12.25 0.30
C ASP A 181 -1.77 12.66 1.72
N GLY A 182 -0.94 11.86 2.40
CA GLY A 182 -0.38 12.20 3.70
C GLY A 182 -1.40 12.29 4.86
N LEU A 183 -2.57 11.68 4.73
CA LEU A 183 -3.65 11.77 5.72
C LEU A 183 -3.19 11.34 7.13
N PRO A 184 -3.42 12.15 8.19
CA PRO A 184 -2.98 11.81 9.54
C PRO A 184 -3.57 10.49 10.07
N ILE A 185 -4.83 10.21 9.78
CA ILE A 185 -5.52 8.98 10.19
C ILE A 185 -4.83 7.71 9.68
N TYR A 186 -4.14 7.79 8.53
CA TYR A 186 -3.47 6.64 7.94
C TYR A 186 -2.37 6.10 8.85
N ALA A 187 -1.64 6.98 9.56
CA ALA A 187 -0.56 6.62 10.47
C ALA A 187 -1.03 5.84 11.72
N TYR A 188 -2.33 5.82 12.01
CA TYR A 188 -2.90 5.17 13.19
C TYR A 188 -3.82 4.00 12.83
N ARG A 189 -3.80 3.54 11.58
CA ARG A 189 -4.77 2.58 11.07
C ARG A 189 -4.75 1.25 11.83
N ARG A 190 -3.58 0.66 12.11
CA ARG A 190 -3.53 -0.57 12.91
C ARG A 190 -3.98 -0.35 14.35
N ASP A 191 -3.58 0.76 14.96
CA ASP A 191 -4.02 1.14 16.31
C ASP A 191 -5.55 1.22 16.37
N ILE A 192 -6.18 1.89 15.40
CA ILE A 192 -7.64 2.01 15.29
C ILE A 192 -8.30 0.62 15.14
N LEU A 193 -7.78 -0.22 14.24
CA LEU A 193 -8.32 -1.57 14.03
C LEU A 193 -8.18 -2.45 15.27
N GLN A 194 -7.07 -2.33 16.00
CA GLN A 194 -6.85 -3.04 17.25
C GLN A 194 -7.87 -2.60 18.31
N GLN A 195 -8.13 -1.30 18.45
CA GLN A 195 -9.12 -0.79 19.40
C GLN A 195 -10.54 -1.28 19.07
N ILE A 196 -10.93 -1.27 17.80
CA ILE A 196 -12.22 -1.82 17.35
C ILE A 196 -12.32 -3.31 17.71
N HIS A 197 -11.25 -4.07 17.49
CA HIS A 197 -11.25 -5.50 17.80
C HIS A 197 -11.40 -5.77 19.31
N LEU A 198 -10.68 -5.03 20.15
CA LEU A 198 -10.79 -5.14 21.62
C LEU A 198 -12.21 -4.83 22.11
N GLN A 199 -12.85 -3.79 21.56
CA GLN A 199 -14.22 -3.41 21.91
C GLN A 199 -15.27 -4.44 21.47
N GLN A 200 -14.98 -5.27 20.46
CA GLN A 200 -15.87 -6.35 20.02
C GLN A 200 -15.75 -7.62 20.88
N LEU A 201 -14.67 -7.75 21.67
CA LEU A 201 -14.40 -8.91 22.52
C LEU A 201 -14.82 -8.73 23.97
N GLU A 202 -15.14 -7.51 24.41
CA GLU A 202 -15.84 -7.28 25.67
C GLU A 202 -17.36 -7.34 25.42
N PRO A 203 -18.05 -8.48 25.65
CA PRO A 203 -19.48 -8.41 25.83
C PRO A 203 -19.71 -7.59 27.11
N SER A 204 -20.55 -6.57 27.00
CA SER A 204 -21.14 -5.86 28.13
C SER A 204 -21.62 -6.85 29.20
N LEU A 205 -20.80 -7.08 30.21
CA LEU A 205 -21.27 -7.45 31.54
C LEU A 205 -21.88 -6.18 32.11
N ASP A 206 -23.14 -5.92 31.76
CA ASP A 206 -24.07 -5.03 32.47
C ASP A 206 -25.35 -4.93 31.63
N VAL A 207 -26.36 -5.76 31.94
CA VAL A 207 -27.72 -5.41 32.42
C VAL A 207 -28.38 -6.67 32.97
#